data_AF-A0A533V1X3-F1
#
_entry.id   AF-A0A533V1X3-F1
#
_cell.length_a   1.000
_cell.length_b   1.000
_cell.length_c   1.000
_cell.angle_alpha   90.00
_cell.angle_beta   90.00
_cell.angle_gamma   90.00
#
_symmetry.space_group_name_H-M   'P 1'
#
loop_
_entity.id
_entity.type
_entity.pdbx_description
1 polymer ?
#
loop_
_entity_poly.entity_id
_entity_poly.type
_entity_poly.pdbx_seq_one_letter_code
_entity_poly.pdbx_strand_id
1 'polypeptide(L)'
;TRVGEECVEALDRSFLKHKWIETPNASMNDINSSQLIIKEQQPNFIVGVGGGRSVDVAKMISFDLNIPFISVPTSASHDGISSPFVSIKGRD
;
A
#
# COMPACT_ATOMS: atom_id res chain seq x y z
N THR A 1 12.89 -2.56 -5.55
CA THR A 1 13.31 -3.93 -5.15
C THR A 1 12.96 -4.85 -6.29
N ARG A 2 13.64 -5.99 -6.44
CA ARG A 2 13.33 -6.95 -7.51
C ARG A 2 11.83 -7.29 -7.63
N VAL A 3 11.16 -7.53 -6.49
CA VAL A 3 9.70 -7.80 -6.49
C VAL A 3 8.89 -6.59 -6.95
N GLY A 4 9.27 -5.37 -6.54
CA GLY A 4 8.61 -4.15 -7.00
C GLY A 4 8.71 -3.96 -8.51
N GLU A 5 9.89 -4.20 -9.09
CA GLU A 5 10.12 -4.15 -10.55
C GLU A 5 9.26 -5.19 -11.28
N GLU A 6 9.27 -6.45 -10.82
CA GLU A 6 8.44 -7.52 -11.40
C GLU A 6 6.94 -7.19 -11.32
N CYS A 7 6.47 -6.57 -10.23
CA CYS A 7 5.07 -6.11 -10.10
C CYS A 7 4.73 -4.99 -11.08
N VAL A 8 5.60 -3.98 -11.22
CA VAL A 8 5.37 -2.87 -12.15
C VAL A 8 5.35 -3.38 -13.59
N GLU A 9 6.29 -4.23 -13.99
CA GLU A 9 6.28 -4.83 -15.34
C GLU A 9 5.01 -5.65 -15.61
N ALA A 10 4.52 -6.41 -14.62
CA ALA A 10 3.27 -7.15 -14.75
C ALA A 10 2.06 -6.22 -14.91
N LEU A 11 2.03 -5.10 -14.19
CA LEU A 11 0.99 -4.08 -14.31
C LEU A 11 1.06 -3.31 -15.63
N ASP A 12 2.26 -2.99 -16.12
CA ASP A 12 2.47 -2.34 -17.43
C ASP A 12 2.00 -3.22 -18.59
N ARG A 13 2.16 -4.54 -18.48
CA ARG A 13 1.66 -5.52 -19.47
C ARG A 13 0.16 -5.80 -19.33
N SER A 14 -0.46 -5.34 -18.25
CA SER A 14 -1.89 -5.45 -18.03
C SER A 14 -2.62 -4.27 -18.67
N PHE A 15 -3.93 -4.42 -18.90
CA PHE A 15 -4.78 -3.29 -19.32
C PHE A 15 -5.25 -2.42 -18.13
N LEU A 16 -4.61 -2.55 -16.96
CA LEU A 16 -4.97 -1.80 -15.75
C LEU A 16 -4.17 -0.50 -15.68
N LYS A 17 -4.88 0.63 -15.67
CA LYS A 17 -4.29 1.92 -15.31
C LYS A 17 -3.82 1.86 -13.85
N HIS A 18 -2.55 2.13 -13.62
CA HIS A 18 -1.96 2.03 -12.29
C HIS A 18 -1.01 3.21 -12.02
N LYS A 19 -0.70 3.43 -10.75
CA LYS A 19 0.31 4.38 -10.29
C LYS A 19 1.07 3.76 -9.12
N TRP A 20 2.39 3.68 -9.25
CA TRP A 20 3.26 3.20 -8.18
C TRP A 20 3.58 4.35 -7.20
N ILE A 21 3.44 4.09 -5.91
CA ILE A 21 3.76 5.04 -4.84
C ILE A 21 4.71 4.33 -3.88
N GLU A 22 5.94 4.82 -3.78
CA GLU A 22 6.90 4.33 -2.79
C GLU A 22 6.62 4.98 -1.43
N THR A 23 6.47 4.16 -0.40
CA THR A 23 6.31 4.62 0.99
C THR A 23 7.56 4.25 1.78
N PRO A 24 8.58 5.13 1.78
CA PRO A 24 9.86 4.84 2.44
C PRO A 24 9.68 4.75 3.95
N ASN A 25 8.65 5.41 4.49
CA ASN A 25 8.35 5.41 5.90
C ASN A 25 6.87 5.12 6.24
N ALA A 26 6.65 4.55 7.43
CA ALA A 26 5.33 4.33 8.04
C ALA A 26 5.08 5.40 9.10
N SER A 27 5.16 6.66 8.68
CA SER A 27 4.81 7.82 9.49
C SER A 27 3.46 8.40 9.02
N MET A 28 2.77 9.11 9.90
CA MET A 28 1.53 9.79 9.52
C MET A 28 1.74 10.83 8.42
N ASN A 29 2.92 11.45 8.32
CA ASN A 29 3.20 12.42 7.26
C ASN A 29 3.22 11.75 5.88
N ASP A 30 3.88 10.59 5.75
CA ASP A 30 3.94 9.85 4.49
C ASP A 30 2.56 9.33 4.08
N ILE A 31 1.76 8.88 5.05
CA ILE A 31 0.37 8.47 4.85
C ILE A 31 -0.46 9.64 4.31
N ASN A 32 -0.39 10.81 4.96
CA ASN A 32 -1.14 11.99 4.55
C ASN A 32 -0.76 12.44 3.14
N SER A 33 0.55 12.49 2.82
CA SER A 33 1.02 12.83 1.47
C SER A 33 0.54 11.81 0.41
N SER A 34 0.60 10.51 0.73
CA SER A 34 0.12 9.45 -0.15
C SER A 34 -1.39 9.52 -0.36
N GLN A 35 -2.16 9.85 0.67
CA GLN A 35 -3.61 10.03 0.59
C GLN A 35 -4.01 11.16 -0.36
N LEU A 36 -3.28 12.28 -0.37
CA LEU A 36 -3.55 13.37 -1.32
C LEU A 36 -3.41 12.89 -2.76
N ILE A 37 -2.31 12.20 -3.07
CA ILE A 37 -2.07 11.64 -4.40
C ILE A 37 -3.16 10.64 -4.77
N ILE A 38 -3.54 9.75 -3.85
CA ILE A 38 -4.54 8.71 -4.11
C ILE A 38 -5.94 9.30 -4.33
N LYS A 39 -6.32 10.34 -3.58
CA LYS A 39 -7.58 11.07 -3.79
C LYS A 39 -7.66 11.69 -5.18
N GLU A 40 -6.55 12.23 -5.69
CA GLU A 40 -6.50 12.77 -7.05
C GLU A 40 -6.61 11.67 -8.13
N GLN A 41 -6.06 10.49 -7.88
CA GLN A 41 -6.12 9.38 -8.84
C GLN A 41 -7.45 8.64 -8.86
N GLN A 42 -8.23 8.70 -7.77
CA GLN A 42 -9.49 7.98 -7.58
C GLN A 42 -9.42 6.50 -8.02
N PRO A 43 -8.49 5.69 -7.48
CA PRO A 43 -8.33 4.31 -7.91
C PRO A 43 -9.52 3.44 -7.46
N ASN A 44 -9.80 2.38 -8.23
CA ASN A 44 -10.85 1.42 -7.87
C ASN A 44 -10.44 0.48 -6.73
N PHE A 45 -9.13 0.29 -6.52
CA PHE A 45 -8.56 -0.48 -5.43
C PHE A 45 -7.12 -0.04 -5.15
N ILE A 46 -6.62 -0.36 -3.97
CA ILE A 46 -5.23 -0.14 -3.55
C ILE A 46 -4.55 -1.50 -3.36
N VAL A 47 -3.33 -1.64 -3.88
CA VAL A 47 -2.50 -2.84 -3.70
C VAL A 47 -1.33 -2.51 -2.77
N GLY A 48 -1.23 -3.19 -1.64
CA GLY A 48 -0.08 -3.11 -0.74
C GLY A 48 0.92 -4.21 -1.05
N VAL A 49 2.06 -3.86 -1.65
CA VAL A 49 3.14 -4.80 -1.99
C VAL A 49 4.34 -4.57 -1.07
N GLY A 50 4.86 -5.63 -0.44
CA GLY A 50 6.10 -5.55 0.33
C GLY A 50 6.03 -6.25 1.70
N GLY A 51 6.89 -5.84 2.63
CA GLY A 51 6.84 -6.35 4.01
C GLY A 51 5.66 -5.80 4.81
N GLY A 52 5.55 -6.18 6.08
CA GLY A 52 4.45 -5.76 6.97
C GLY A 52 4.24 -4.25 7.00
N ARG A 53 5.33 -3.46 6.96
CA ARG A 53 5.27 -2.00 6.91
C ARG A 53 4.51 -1.44 5.70
N SER A 54 4.89 -1.85 4.49
CA SER A 54 4.29 -1.35 3.25
C SER A 54 2.82 -1.78 3.14
N VAL A 55 2.53 -3.01 3.56
CA VAL A 55 1.17 -3.55 3.63
C VAL A 55 0.33 -2.76 4.63
N ASP A 56 0.84 -2.47 5.82
CA ASP A 56 0.12 -1.72 6.86
C ASP A 56 -0.17 -0.27 6.45
N VAL A 57 0.78 0.39 5.78
CA VAL A 57 0.57 1.74 5.24
C VAL A 57 -0.54 1.72 4.18
N ALA A 58 -0.49 0.78 3.23
CA ALA A 58 -1.52 0.66 2.20
C ALA A 58 -2.89 0.30 2.79
N LYS A 59 -2.93 -0.59 3.79
CA LYS A 59 -4.15 -0.97 4.52
C LYS A 59 -4.76 0.23 5.24
N MET A 60 -3.95 1.01 5.97
CA MET A 60 -4.41 2.23 6.63
C MET A 60 -5.02 3.22 5.63
N ILE A 61 -4.32 3.50 4.54
CA ILE A 61 -4.79 4.45 3.53
C ILE A 61 -6.11 3.96 2.91
N SER A 62 -6.19 2.67 2.58
CA SER A 62 -7.40 2.07 2.00
C SER A 62 -8.60 2.16 2.94
N PHE A 63 -8.39 1.95 4.23
CA PHE A 63 -9.39 2.10 5.28
C PHE A 63 -9.87 3.55 5.39
N ASP A 64 -8.94 4.50 5.53
CA ASP A 64 -9.26 5.93 5.68
C ASP A 64 -9.99 6.51 4.46
N LEU A 65 -9.68 6.01 3.26
CA LEU A 65 -10.29 6.48 2.01
C LEU A 65 -11.50 5.66 1.58
N ASN A 66 -11.84 4.58 2.31
CA ASN A 66 -12.89 3.63 1.96
C ASN A 66 -12.75 3.07 0.52
N ILE A 67 -11.53 2.66 0.16
CA ILE A 67 -11.20 2.07 -1.15
C ILE A 67 -10.84 0.58 -0.94
N PRO A 68 -11.34 -0.35 -1.78
CA PRO A 68 -10.98 -1.77 -1.69
C PRO A 68 -9.47 -2.02 -1.64
N PHE A 69 -9.04 -3.00 -0.84
CA PHE A 69 -7.63 -3.29 -0.58
C PHE A 69 -7.23 -4.71 -0.99
N ILE A 70 -6.05 -4.84 -1.60
CA ILE A 70 -5.42 -6.11 -1.94
C ILE A 70 -4.04 -6.15 -1.28
N SER A 71 -3.76 -7.20 -0.48
CA SER A 71 -2.46 -7.41 0.14
C SER A 71 -1.61 -8.38 -0.67
N VAL A 72 -0.37 -7.99 -0.98
CA VAL A 72 0.65 -8.82 -1.66
C VAL A 72 1.94 -8.79 -0.82
N PRO A 73 1.98 -9.53 0.30
CA PRO A 73 3.15 -9.49 1.17
C PRO A 73 4.34 -10.24 0.56
N THR A 74 5.54 -9.71 0.77
CA THR A 74 6.81 -10.32 0.37
C THR A 74 7.53 -10.98 1.55
N SER A 75 6.91 -11.00 2.73
CA SER A 75 7.43 -11.59 3.96
C SER A 75 6.31 -12.27 4.74
N ALA A 76 6.55 -13.48 5.22
CA ALA A 76 5.64 -14.25 6.06
C ALA A 76 5.89 -14.01 7.57
N SER A 77 6.22 -12.77 7.93
CA SER A 77 6.73 -12.43 9.26
C SER A 77 5.67 -12.37 10.37
N HIS A 78 4.40 -12.13 10.04
CA HIS A 78 3.27 -12.15 10.99
C HIS A 78 1.93 -12.17 10.24
N ASP A 79 0.83 -12.42 10.95
CA ASP A 79 -0.55 -12.44 10.44
C ASP A 79 -1.09 -11.07 9.99
N GLY A 80 -0.21 -10.06 9.88
CA GLY A 80 -0.56 -8.71 9.42
C GLY A 80 -1.14 -8.68 8.01
N ILE A 81 -0.93 -9.74 7.22
CA ILE A 81 -1.59 -9.91 5.92
C ILE A 81 -3.13 -9.94 6.05
N SER A 82 -3.66 -10.54 7.11
CA SER A 82 -5.11 -10.76 7.30
C SER A 82 -5.68 -10.05 8.54
N SER A 83 -4.82 -9.54 9.43
CA SER A 83 -5.30 -8.86 10.64
C SER A 83 -5.84 -7.46 10.33
N PRO A 84 -6.89 -6.99 11.05
CA PRO A 84 -7.37 -5.61 10.92
C PRO A 84 -6.40 -4.57 11.52
N PHE A 85 -5.33 -5.02 12.18
CA PHE A 85 -4.36 -4.16 12.84
C PHE A 85 -3.26 -3.68 11.88
N VAL A 86 -2.71 -2.51 12.20
CA VAL A 86 -1.61 -1.84 11.48
C VAL A 86 -0.63 -1.20 12.46
N SER A 87 0.67 -1.25 12.16
CA SER A 87 1.73 -0.66 13.00
C SER A 87 2.28 0.62 12.37
N ILE A 88 1.76 1.78 12.77
CA ILE A 88 2.17 3.11 12.26
C ILE A 88 2.87 3.90 13.36
N LYS A 89 4.03 4.52 13.06
CA LYS A 89 4.75 5.40 13.99
C LYS A 89 4.09 6.78 14.04
N GLY A 90 3.87 7.32 15.24
CA GLY A 90 3.30 8.65 15.46
C GLY A 90 1.81 8.69 15.83
N ARG A 91 1.23 7.53 16.19
CA ARG A 91 0.00 7.44 17.00
C ARG A 91 0.41 6.96 18.39
N ASP A 92 0.92 7.90 19.19
CA ASP A 92 0.99 7.77 20.65
C ASP A 92 -0.02 8.77 21.25
#